data_AF-A0A9P7K8Y4-F1
#
_entry.id   AF-A0A9P7K8Y4-F1
#
_cell.length_a   1.000
_cell.length_b   1.000
_cell.length_c   1.000
_cell.angle_alpha   90.00
_cell.angle_beta   90.00
_cell.angle_gamma   90.00
#
_symmetry.space_group_name_H-M   'P 1'
#
loop_
_entity.id
_entity.type
_entity.pdbx_description
1 polymer ?
#
loop_
_entity_poly.entity_id
_entity_poly.type
_entity_poly.pdbx_seq_one_letter_code
_entity_poly.pdbx_strand_id
1 'polypeptide(L)'
;SPIIKGLGGRDSDPPELATTNIPFDHYKLDVFTVGNVLLKEFRKKYLGLDFLNSLIETMLTPDWRRRPTAQASLDHWIKIRDSIPVASARWPLRKPEESIGEVVVNTLTAARSSVHNLRYFFEEVRGPFVFLRT
;
A
#
# COMPACT_ATOMS: atom_id res chain seq x y z
N SER A 1 -11.11 -9.10 24.02
CA SER A 1 -10.16 -7.98 24.17
C SER A 1 -10.79 -6.88 25.02
N PRO A 2 -10.02 -6.14 25.83
CA PRO A 2 -10.56 -5.13 26.76
C PRO A 2 -11.07 -3.89 25.99
N ILE A 3 -12.17 -3.32 26.48
CA ILE A 3 -12.81 -2.12 25.93
C ILE A 3 -12.14 -0.88 26.54
N ILE A 4 -11.60 0.01 25.71
CA ILE A 4 -10.95 1.24 26.15
C ILE A 4 -11.89 2.43 25.89
N LYS A 5 -12.01 3.36 26.85
CA LYS A 5 -12.70 4.64 26.68
C LYS A 5 -11.63 5.70 26.36
N GLY A 6 -11.23 5.80 25.10
CA GLY A 6 -10.18 6.75 24.67
C GLY A 6 -10.72 8.17 24.44
N LEU A 7 -9.99 9.17 24.94
CA LEU A 7 -9.96 10.53 24.37
C LEU A 7 -8.95 10.48 23.20
N GLY A 8 -9.33 11.00 22.04
CA GLY A 8 -8.78 10.66 20.71
C GLY A 8 -7.26 10.72 20.53
N GLY A 9 -6.78 9.96 19.53
CA GLY A 9 -5.39 9.97 19.06
C GLY A 9 -5.07 11.10 18.08
N ARG A 10 -3.92 11.01 17.39
CA ARG A 10 -3.48 12.00 16.38
C ARG A 10 -4.41 12.09 15.16
N ASP A 11 -5.07 10.98 14.83
CA ASP A 11 -6.14 10.95 13.83
C ASP A 11 -7.48 11.04 14.56
N SER A 12 -8.19 12.16 14.37
CA SER A 12 -9.50 12.43 14.97
C SER A 12 -10.67 12.05 14.06
N ASP A 13 -10.38 11.61 12.84
CA ASP A 13 -11.39 11.24 11.84
C ASP A 13 -12.19 9.96 12.14
N PRO A 14 -11.67 8.94 12.87
CA PRO A 14 -12.45 7.76 13.17
C PRO A 14 -13.77 8.13 13.89
N PRO A 15 -14.93 7.76 13.32
CA PRO A 15 -16.24 8.23 13.83
C PRO A 15 -16.51 7.74 15.26
N GLU A 16 -15.94 6.60 15.65
CA GLU A 16 -16.02 6.07 17.01
C GLU A 16 -15.35 6.97 18.06
N LEU A 17 -14.40 7.83 17.69
CA LEU A 17 -13.74 8.75 18.62
C LEU A 17 -14.60 10.00 18.92
N ALA A 18 -15.55 10.33 18.05
CA ALA A 18 -16.44 11.48 18.24
C ALA A 18 -17.50 11.22 19.33
N THR A 19 -17.85 9.96 19.59
CA THR A 19 -18.86 9.61 20.60
C THR A 19 -18.20 9.11 21.87
N THR A 20 -18.14 9.98 22.88
CA THR A 20 -17.65 9.59 24.20
C THR A 20 -18.58 8.54 24.82
N ASN A 21 -18.00 7.51 25.44
CA ASN A 21 -18.68 6.46 26.21
C ASN A 21 -19.28 5.27 25.44
N ILE A 22 -19.06 5.13 24.12
CA ILE A 22 -19.40 3.91 23.36
C ILE A 22 -18.16 3.01 23.20
N PRO A 23 -18.21 1.75 23.67
CA PRO A 23 -17.18 0.75 23.38
C PRO A 23 -16.95 0.52 21.88
N PHE A 24 -15.69 0.47 21.47
CA PHE A 24 -15.30 0.05 20.12
C PHE A 24 -14.07 -0.86 20.16
N ASP A 25 -13.83 -1.57 19.07
CA ASP A 25 -12.65 -2.43 18.90
C ASP A 25 -11.44 -1.59 18.48
N HIS A 26 -10.46 -1.44 19.37
CA HIS A 26 -9.24 -0.69 19.12
C HIS A 26 -8.38 -1.25 17.97
N TYR A 27 -8.42 -2.56 17.69
CA TYR A 27 -7.69 -3.12 16.55
C TYR A 27 -8.33 -2.68 15.24
N LYS A 28 -9.65 -2.49 15.22
CA LYS A 28 -10.35 -1.91 14.06
C LYS A 28 -10.06 -0.42 13.94
N LEU A 29 -9.87 0.30 15.05
CA LEU A 29 -9.44 1.70 15.02
C LEU A 29 -8.08 1.83 14.34
N ASP A 30 -7.12 0.94 14.62
CA ASP A 30 -5.82 0.94 13.96
C ASP A 30 -5.94 0.71 12.44
N VAL A 31 -6.81 -0.21 12.02
CA VAL A 31 -7.11 -0.45 10.59
C VAL A 31 -7.63 0.82 9.92
N PHE A 32 -8.54 1.55 10.56
CA PHE A 32 -9.04 2.82 10.01
C PHE A 32 -7.92 3.86 9.91
N THR A 33 -7.11 3.98 10.96
CA THR A 33 -5.98 4.92 11.01
C THR A 33 -4.99 4.66 9.87
N VAL A 34 -4.65 3.39 9.61
CA VAL A 34 -3.79 3.00 8.47
C VAL A 34 -4.48 3.33 7.13
N GLY A 35 -5.78 3.03 6.99
CA GLY A 35 -6.55 3.39 5.82
C GLY A 35 -6.51 4.90 5.54
N ASN A 36 -6.56 5.71 6.59
CA ASN A 36 -6.48 7.16 6.52
C ASN A 36 -5.10 7.65 6.09
N VAL A 37 -4.03 7.03 6.58
CA VAL A 37 -2.66 7.29 6.09
C VAL A 37 -2.57 6.97 4.61
N LEU A 38 -3.04 5.81 4.16
CA LEU A 38 -3.04 5.43 2.74
C LEU A 38 -3.85 6.43 1.89
N LEU A 39 -4.98 6.92 2.39
CA LEU A 39 -5.79 7.91 1.69
C LEU A 39 -5.10 9.28 1.61
N LYS A 40 -4.73 9.84 2.76
CA LYS A 40 -4.28 11.24 2.90
C LYS A 40 -2.84 11.42 2.43
N GLU A 41 -1.97 10.48 2.77
CA GLU A 41 -0.53 10.61 2.52
C GLU A 41 -0.10 9.99 1.19
N PHE A 42 -0.87 9.04 0.65
CA PHE A 42 -0.54 8.38 -0.61
C PHE A 42 -1.54 8.71 -1.71
N ARG A 43 -2.75 8.16 -1.62
CA ARG A 43 -3.74 8.17 -2.71
C ARG A 43 -4.12 9.57 -3.20
N LYS A 44 -4.20 10.55 -2.29
CA LYS A 44 -4.50 11.95 -2.63
C LYS A 44 -3.30 12.76 -3.12
N LYS A 45 -2.07 12.34 -2.79
CA LYS A 45 -0.84 13.10 -3.08
C LYS A 45 -0.09 12.60 -4.31
N TYR A 46 -0.27 11.33 -4.68
CA TYR A 46 0.45 10.71 -5.78
C TYR A 46 -0.49 10.11 -6.82
N LEU A 47 -0.03 10.16 -8.07
CA LEU A 47 -0.71 9.60 -9.24
C LEU A 47 -0.49 8.09 -9.34
N GLY A 48 -1.41 7.40 -10.04
CA GLY A 48 -1.28 5.98 -10.36
C GLY A 48 -1.51 5.03 -9.19
N LEU A 49 -2.03 5.53 -8.06
CA LEU A 49 -2.34 4.73 -6.87
C LEU A 49 -3.82 4.32 -6.78
N ASP A 50 -4.57 4.36 -7.89
CA ASP A 50 -5.99 3.99 -7.93
C ASP A 50 -6.25 2.53 -7.51
N PHE A 51 -5.25 1.66 -7.65
CA PHE A 51 -5.31 0.27 -7.18
C PHE A 51 -5.50 0.17 -5.65
N LEU A 52 -5.19 1.22 -4.89
CA LEU A 52 -5.42 1.25 -3.43
C LEU A 52 -6.89 1.53 -3.06
N ASN A 53 -7.73 1.99 -4.00
CA ASN A 53 -9.08 2.45 -3.68
C ASN A 53 -9.90 1.38 -2.95
N SER A 54 -9.94 0.15 -3.48
CA SER A 54 -10.73 -0.92 -2.88
C SER A 54 -10.26 -1.25 -1.46
N LEU A 55 -8.94 -1.25 -1.21
CA LEU A 55 -8.39 -1.47 0.12
C LEU A 55 -8.78 -0.35 1.07
N ILE A 56 -8.53 0.91 0.68
CA ILE A 56 -8.83 2.09 1.48
C ILE A 56 -10.31 2.16 1.85
N GLU A 57 -11.20 1.95 0.89
CA GLU A 57 -12.65 1.95 1.11
C GLU A 57 -13.07 0.93 2.16
N THR A 58 -12.52 -0.30 2.10
CA THR A 58 -12.81 -1.31 3.12
C THR A 58 -12.26 -0.93 4.49
N MET A 59 -11.03 -0.41 4.58
CA MET A 59 -10.39 -0.02 5.83
C MET A 59 -11.07 1.20 6.49
N LEU A 60 -11.63 2.11 5.69
CA LEU A 60 -12.34 3.30 6.14
C LEU A 60 -13.85 3.09 6.34
N THR A 61 -14.30 1.84 6.45
CA THR A 61 -15.69 1.54 6.77
C THR A 61 -16.11 2.24 8.09
N PRO A 62 -17.14 3.10 8.09
CA PRO A 62 -17.52 3.89 9.27
C PRO A 62 -17.94 3.02 10.45
N ASP A 63 -18.71 1.96 10.21
CA ASP A 63 -19.07 0.99 11.23
C ASP A 63 -17.90 0.04 11.52
N TRP A 64 -17.25 0.20 12.67
CA TRP A 64 -16.11 -0.62 13.10
C TRP A 64 -16.41 -2.13 13.12
N ARG A 65 -17.69 -2.51 13.28
CA ARG A 65 -18.10 -3.93 13.27
C ARG A 65 -17.98 -4.55 11.89
N ARG A 66 -18.21 -3.74 10.85
CA ARG A 66 -18.12 -4.14 9.43
C ARG A 66 -16.72 -3.96 8.84
N ARG A 67 -15.89 -3.13 9.47
CA ARG A 67 -14.50 -2.91 9.08
C ARG A 67 -13.69 -4.23 9.12
N PRO A 68 -12.79 -4.50 8.16
CA PRO A 68 -11.98 -5.70 8.18
C PRO A 68 -11.03 -5.74 9.39
N THR A 69 -10.57 -6.94 9.75
CA THR A 69 -9.44 -7.09 10.67
C THR A 69 -8.13 -6.70 9.98
N ALA A 70 -7.05 -6.53 10.76
CA ALA A 70 -5.72 -6.32 10.20
C ALA A 70 -5.31 -7.47 9.26
N GLN A 71 -5.58 -8.72 9.65
CA GLN A 71 -5.29 -9.88 8.81
C GLN A 71 -6.08 -9.85 7.50
N ALA A 72 -7.39 -9.60 7.55
CA ALA A 72 -8.21 -9.52 6.35
C ALA A 72 -7.78 -8.36 5.42
N SER A 73 -7.33 -7.25 6.00
CA SER A 73 -6.78 -6.11 5.23
C SER A 73 -5.46 -6.47 4.55
N LEU A 74 -4.58 -7.20 5.25
CA LEU A 74 -3.34 -7.72 4.69
C LEU A 74 -3.61 -8.71 3.55
N ASP A 75 -4.55 -9.62 3.72
CA ASP A 75 -4.93 -10.59 2.68
C ASP A 75 -5.48 -9.88 1.44
N HIS A 76 -6.26 -8.80 1.63
CA HIS A 76 -6.75 -7.96 0.54
C HIS A 76 -5.59 -7.22 -0.16
N TRP A 77 -4.66 -6.66 0.61
CA TRP A 77 -3.45 -6.04 0.05
C TRP A 77 -2.63 -7.01 -0.79
N ILE A 78 -2.41 -8.24 -0.31
CA ILE A 78 -1.66 -9.26 -1.04
C ILE A 78 -2.31 -9.55 -2.41
N LYS A 79 -3.64 -9.71 -2.45
CA LYS A 79 -4.38 -9.90 -3.71
C LYS A 79 -4.23 -8.73 -4.67
N ILE A 80 -4.30 -7.49 -4.17
CA ILE A 80 -4.08 -6.30 -4.98
C ILE A 80 -2.65 -6.28 -5.52
N ARG A 81 -1.65 -6.49 -4.65
CA ARG A 81 -0.23 -6.50 -5.00
C ARG A 81 0.06 -7.52 -6.11
N ASP A 82 -0.49 -8.72 -6.00
CA ASP A 82 -0.24 -9.79 -6.97
C ASP A 82 -0.86 -9.49 -8.35
N SER A 83 -1.81 -8.55 -8.42
CA SER A 83 -2.35 -8.04 -9.69
C SER A 83 -1.50 -6.91 -10.33
N ILE A 84 -0.55 -6.34 -9.60
CA ILE A 84 0.30 -5.24 -10.10
C ILE A 84 1.46 -5.83 -10.90
N PRO A 85 1.64 -5.46 -12.19
CA PRO A 85 2.80 -5.89 -12.95
C PRO A 85 4.11 -5.43 -12.28
N VAL A 86 5.10 -6.33 -12.21
CA VAL A 86 6.41 -6.05 -11.58
C VAL A 86 7.09 -4.81 -12.18
N ALA A 87 6.87 -4.54 -13.47
CA ALA A 87 7.37 -3.36 -14.16
C ALA A 87 6.74 -2.05 -13.64
N SER A 88 5.48 -2.07 -13.22
CA SER A 88 4.74 -0.92 -12.67
C SER A 88 5.11 -0.64 -11.21
N ALA A 89 5.46 -1.67 -10.44
CA ALA A 89 5.82 -1.55 -9.02
C ALA A 89 7.15 -0.79 -8.77
N ARG A 90 7.98 -0.59 -9.80
CA ARG A 90 9.29 0.06 -9.72
C ARG A 90 9.27 1.55 -10.08
N TRP A 91 8.11 2.09 -10.45
CA TRP A 91 8.01 3.51 -10.77
C TRP A 91 8.06 4.37 -9.49
N PRO A 92 8.82 5.47 -9.46
CA PRO A 92 8.77 6.44 -8.37
C PRO A 92 7.36 6.98 -8.16
N LEU A 93 7.02 7.31 -6.91
CA LEU A 93 5.78 7.99 -6.60
C LEU A 93 5.77 9.36 -7.26
N ARG A 94 4.81 9.60 -8.16
CA ARG A 94 4.71 10.83 -8.94
C ARG A 94 3.67 11.77 -8.35
N LYS A 95 4.04 13.03 -8.10
CA LYS A 95 3.07 14.06 -7.68
C LYS A 95 2.46 14.76 -8.90
N PRO A 96 1.19 15.21 -8.83
CA PRO A 96 0.56 15.96 -9.93
C PRO A 96 1.35 17.21 -10.38
N GLU A 97 2.00 17.88 -9.45
CA GLU A 97 2.73 19.15 -9.64
C GLU A 97 4.19 19.01 -10.11
N GLU A 98 4.71 17.78 -10.27
CA GLU A 98 6.09 17.59 -10.75
C GLU A 98 6.27 18.12 -12.18
N SER A 99 7.31 18.93 -12.36
CA SER A 99 7.72 19.41 -13.69
C SER A 99 8.21 18.24 -14.56
N ILE A 100 8.01 18.35 -15.88
CA ILE A 100 8.45 17.35 -16.86
C ILE A 100 9.95 17.01 -16.68
N GLY A 101 10.78 17.99 -16.32
CA GLY A 101 12.21 17.78 -16.07
C GLY A 101 12.50 16.89 -14.85
N GLU A 102 11.75 17.07 -13.77
CA GLU A 102 11.87 16.26 -12.53
C GLU A 102 11.41 14.82 -12.77
N VAL A 103 10.34 14.64 -13.56
CA VAL A 103 9.85 13.32 -13.97
C VAL A 103 10.90 12.57 -14.79
N VAL A 104 11.58 13.22 -15.73
CA VAL A 104 12.62 12.59 -16.56
C VAL A 104 13.81 12.15 -15.71
N VAL A 105 14.28 13.00 -14.80
CA VAL A 105 15.41 12.68 -13.91
C VAL A 105 15.06 11.50 -12.98
N ASN A 106 13.87 11.53 -12.37
CA ASN A 106 13.41 10.45 -11.49
C ASN A 106 13.22 9.13 -12.26
N THR A 107 12.68 9.20 -13.48
CA THR A 107 12.52 8.03 -14.36
C THR A 107 13.86 7.45 -14.80
N LEU A 108 14.82 8.29 -15.23
CA LEU A 108 16.13 7.85 -15.68
C LEU A 108 16.92 7.18 -14.54
N THR A 109 16.83 7.73 -13.33
CA THR A 109 17.46 7.18 -12.13
C THR A 109 16.86 5.81 -11.77
N ALA A 110 15.54 5.67 -11.79
CA ALA A 110 14.86 4.39 -11.53
C ALA A 110 15.16 3.33 -12.60
N ALA A 111 15.25 3.72 -13.87
CA ALA A 111 15.62 2.84 -14.98
C ALA A 111 17.07 2.32 -14.83
N ARG A 112 18.02 3.21 -14.49
CA ARG A 112 19.43 2.84 -14.33
C ARG A 112 19.66 1.83 -13.20
N SER A 113 18.92 1.97 -12.09
CA SER A 113 18.91 1.00 -10.98
C SER A 113 18.24 -0.33 -11.35
N SER A 114 17.29 -0.32 -12.29
CA SER A 114 16.59 -1.53 -12.76
C SER A 114 17.42 -2.36 -13.73
N VAL A 115 18.21 -1.73 -14.61
CA VAL A 115 19.13 -2.44 -15.53
C VAL A 115 20.23 -3.19 -14.77
N HIS A 116 20.72 -2.63 -13.66
CA HIS A 116 21.76 -3.29 -12.86
C HIS A 116 21.26 -4.59 -12.21
N ASN A 117 19.98 -4.65 -11.82
CA ASN A 117 19.35 -5.84 -11.23
C ASN A 117 18.89 -6.87 -12.28
N LEU A 118 18.54 -6.42 -13.49
CA LEU A 118 18.23 -7.33 -14.61
C LEU A 118 19.45 -8.15 -15.05
N ARG A 119 20.67 -7.62 -14.93
CA ARG A 119 21.89 -8.39 -15.21
C ARG A 119 22.02 -9.62 -14.30
N TYR A 120 21.72 -9.47 -13.01
CA TYR A 120 21.74 -10.59 -12.06
C TYR A 120 20.62 -11.60 -12.33
N PHE A 121 19.40 -11.13 -12.62
CA PHE A 121 18.29 -12.01 -12.99
C PHE A 121 18.55 -12.79 -14.29
N PHE A 122 19.17 -12.17 -15.30
CA PHE A 122 19.53 -12.84 -16.56
C PHE A 122 20.74 -13.77 -16.45
N GLU A 123 21.71 -13.49 -15.56
CA GLU A 123 22.82 -14.41 -15.30
C GLU A 123 22.40 -15.60 -14.41
N GLU A 124 21.44 -15.41 -13.50
CA GLU A 124 20.85 -16.48 -12.69
C GLU A 124 19.99 -17.44 -13.55
N VAL A 125 19.33 -16.94 -14.60
CA VAL A 125 18.58 -17.78 -15.55
C VAL A 125 19.50 -18.47 -16.58
N ARG A 126 20.78 -18.10 -16.65
CA ARG A 126 21.73 -18.61 -17.67
C ARG A 126 22.91 -19.38 -17.07
N GLY A 127 22.65 -20.49 -16.39
CA GLY A 127 23.61 -21.62 -16.32
C GLY A 127 23.20 -22.81 -15.43
N PRO A 128 23.62 -24.07 -15.71
CA PRO A 128 24.29 -24.59 -16.91
C PRO A 128 23.44 -25.58 -17.72
N PHE A 129 23.61 -25.55 -19.05
CA PHE A 129 23.23 -26.64 -19.95
C PHE A 129 24.24 -27.79 -19.75
N VAL A 130 23.85 -28.90 -19.10
CA VAL A 130 24.62 -30.16 -19.13
C VAL A 130 23.68 -31.38 -19.19
N PHE A 131 23.58 -31.93 -20.41
CA PHE A 131 23.60 -33.35 -20.80
C PHE A 131 22.57 -34.37 -20.24
N LEU A 132 21.71 -34.88 -21.13
CA LEU A 132 21.33 -36.29 -21.14
C LEU A 132 21.64 -36.88 -22.53
N ARG A 133 22.65 -37.75 -22.58
CA ARG A 133 22.87 -38.73 -23.64
C ARG A 133 21.77 -39.79 -23.54
N THR A 134 21.25 -40.18 -24.69
CA THR A 134 20.81 -41.55 -24.98
C THR A 134 21.46 -41.97 -26.28
#